data_AF-A0AAV8YIW2-F1
#
_entry.id   AF-A0AAV8YIW2-F1
#
_cell.length_a   1.000
_cell.length_b   1.000
_cell.length_c   1.000
_cell.angle_alpha   90.00
_cell.angle_beta   90.00
_cell.angle_gamma   90.00
#
_symmetry.space_group_name_H-M   'P 1'
#
loop_
_entity.id
_entity.type
_entity.pdbx_description
1 polymer ?
#
loop_
_entity_poly.entity_id
_entity_poly.type
_entity_poly.pdbx_seq_one_letter_code
_entity_poly.pdbx_strand_id
1 'polypeptide(L)'
;MQRSLEQRMAIKFCVKLEKSAAETIPMLKKAFGVDCLSDRQVFRWHKAVAQGREDVNDENRAGRPSTSSSDDNVKRVRDLLNTDRL
;
A
#
# COMPACT_ATOMS: atom_id res chain seq x y z
N MET A 1 -2.87 9.88 -3.46
CA MET A 1 -2.48 8.63 -4.16
C MET A 1 -1.39 8.87 -5.21
N GLN A 2 -1.53 9.86 -6.11
CA GLN A 2 -0.47 10.20 -7.09
C GLN A 2 0.83 10.76 -6.47
N ARG A 3 0.74 11.67 -5.49
CA ARG A 3 1.94 12.26 -4.83
C ARG A 3 2.85 11.23 -4.16
N SER A 4 2.30 10.13 -3.64
CA SER A 4 3.10 9.06 -3.05
C SER A 4 3.78 8.18 -4.09
N LEU A 5 3.25 8.09 -5.31
CA LEU A 5 3.84 7.29 -6.39
C LEU A 5 5.10 7.95 -6.94
N GLU A 6 5.03 9.26 -7.20
CA GLU A 6 6.16 10.07 -7.68
C GLU A 6 7.36 9.99 -6.72
N GLN A 7 7.12 10.15 -5.41
CA GLN A 7 8.18 10.05 -4.42
C GLN A 7 8.77 8.64 -4.31
N ARG A 8 7.97 7.58 -4.52
CA ARG A 8 8.48 6.20 -4.59
C ARG A 8 9.33 5.95 -5.84
N MET A 9 8.96 6.55 -6.97
CA MET A 9 9.80 6.54 -8.17
C MET A 9 11.12 7.28 -7.93
N ALA A 10 11.10 8.42 -7.24
CA ALA A 10 12.31 9.14 -6.85
C ALA A 10 13.20 8.32 -5.91
N ILE A 11 12.62 7.58 -4.95
CA ILE A 11 13.36 6.61 -4.11
C ILE A 11 14.01 5.54 -4.98
N LYS A 12 13.27 4.95 -5.92
CA LYS A 12 13.79 3.93 -6.85
C LYS A 12 14.94 4.47 -7.70
N PHE A 13 14.82 5.71 -8.16
CA PHE A 13 15.90 6.40 -8.88
C PHE A 13 17.15 6.57 -7.99
N CYS A 14 17.00 7.00 -6.73
CA CYS A 14 18.12 7.13 -5.81
C CYS A 14 18.82 5.79 -5.54
N VAL A 15 18.06 4.69 -5.37
CA VAL A 15 18.65 3.35 -5.23
C VAL A 15 19.45 2.94 -6.47
N LYS A 16 18.94 3.24 -7.68
CA LYS A 16 19.68 2.98 -8.94
C LYS A 16 20.94 3.83 -9.10
N LEU A 17 21.00 4.98 -8.44
CA LEU A 17 22.21 5.80 -8.32
C LEU A 17 23.12 5.38 -7.16
N GLU A 18 22.88 4.21 -6.57
CA GLU A 18 23.65 3.64 -5.46
C GLU A 18 23.66 4.54 -4.20
N LYS A 19 22.64 5.39 -4.05
CA LYS A 19 22.49 6.24 -2.87
C LYS A 19 21.97 5.45 -1.69
N SER A 20 22.56 5.73 -0.52
CA SER A 20 22.09 5.19 0.74
C SER A 20 20.73 5.79 1.14
N ALA A 21 20.02 5.14 2.04
CA ALA A 21 18.78 5.70 2.60
C ALA A 21 19.04 7.03 3.33
N ALA A 22 20.20 7.16 3.98
CA ALA A 22 20.62 8.36 4.70
C ALA A 22 20.85 9.56 3.76
N GLU A 23 21.32 9.32 2.53
CA GLU A 23 21.42 10.36 1.49
C GLU A 23 20.07 10.63 0.80
N THR A 24 19.25 9.59 0.63
CA THR A 24 17.96 9.69 -0.08
C THR A 24 16.94 10.56 0.68
N ILE A 25 16.91 10.46 2.01
CA ILE A 25 16.01 11.26 2.87
C ILE A 25 16.18 12.78 2.66
N PRO A 26 17.39 13.37 2.82
CA PRO A 26 17.57 14.80 2.60
C PRO A 26 17.32 15.21 1.14
N MET A 27 17.61 14.36 0.16
CA MET A 27 17.28 14.62 -1.25
C MET A 27 15.76 14.73 -1.47
N LEU A 28 14.98 13.82 -0.89
CA LEU A 28 13.52 13.87 -0.95
C LEU A 28 12.95 15.07 -0.20
N LYS A 29 13.45 15.38 1.00
CA LYS A 29 13.02 16.56 1.75
C LYS A 29 13.29 17.86 0.97
N LYS A 30 14.42 17.94 0.26
CA LYS A 30 14.75 19.08 -0.60
C LYS A 30 13.82 19.20 -1.81
N ALA A 31 13.44 18.08 -2.44
CA ALA A 31 12.60 18.07 -3.63
C ALA A 31 11.10 18.27 -3.31
N PHE A 32 10.60 17.67 -2.23
CA PHE A 32 9.16 17.60 -1.93
C PHE A 32 8.75 18.44 -0.70
N GLY A 33 9.70 18.96 0.08
CA GLY A 33 9.43 19.86 1.20
C GLY A 33 8.46 19.26 2.22
N VAL A 34 7.40 20.01 2.52
CA VAL A 34 6.34 19.63 3.46
C VAL A 34 5.50 18.44 3.01
N ASP A 35 5.42 18.17 1.70
CA ASP A 35 4.70 17.02 1.15
C ASP A 35 5.54 15.74 1.15
N CYS A 36 6.78 15.78 1.64
CA CYS A 36 7.69 14.63 1.64
C CYS A 36 7.15 13.49 2.52
N LEU A 37 7.34 12.25 2.04
CA LEU A 37 7.15 11.03 2.83
C LEU A 37 7.96 11.10 4.13
N SER A 38 7.41 10.53 5.20
CA SER A 38 8.14 10.39 6.46
C SER A 38 9.41 9.56 6.29
N ASP A 39 10.44 9.84 7.09
CA ASP A 39 11.73 9.14 7.04
C ASP A 39 11.56 7.62 7.16
N ARG A 40 10.59 7.16 7.98
CA ARG A 40 10.24 5.74 8.12
C ARG A 40 9.68 5.13 6.84
N GLN A 41 8.84 5.86 6.12
CA GLN A 41 8.30 5.41 4.83
C GLN A 41 9.40 5.37 3.77
N VAL A 42 10.25 6.40 3.70
CA VAL A 42 11.40 6.45 2.79
C VAL A 42 12.31 5.26 3.04
N PHE A 43 12.69 4.99 4.30
CA PHE A 43 13.53 3.85 4.66
C PHE A 43 12.91 2.51 4.27
N ARG A 44 11.61 2.31 4.54
CA ARG A 44 10.88 1.09 4.16
C ARG A 44 10.94 0.85 2.65
N TRP A 45 10.65 1.87 1.86
CA TRP A 45 10.65 1.79 0.40
C TRP A 45 12.05 1.61 -0.16
N HIS A 46 13.04 2.36 0.35
CA HIS A 46 14.44 2.24 -0.06
C HIS A 46 14.96 0.82 0.16
N LYS A 47 14.73 0.26 1.36
CA LYS A 47 15.09 -1.13 1.67
C LYS A 47 14.40 -2.12 0.75
N ALA A 48 13.10 -1.98 0.52
CA ALA A 48 12.35 -2.89 -0.35
C ALA A 48 12.87 -2.88 -1.79
N VAL A 49 13.15 -1.69 -2.34
CA VAL A 49 13.70 -1.54 -3.70
C VAL A 49 15.13 -2.08 -3.78
N ALA A 50 15.97 -1.81 -2.78
CA ALA A 50 17.32 -2.37 -2.71
C ALA A 50 17.32 -3.91 -2.61
N GLN A 51 16.26 -4.50 -2.06
CA GLN A 51 16.03 -5.95 -2.00
C GLN A 51 15.40 -6.53 -3.29
N GLY A 52 15.27 -5.75 -4.35
CA GLY A 52 14.79 -6.21 -5.66
C GLY A 52 13.31 -5.93 -5.94
N ARG A 53 12.61 -5.15 -5.12
CA ARG A 53 11.24 -4.71 -5.45
C ARG A 53 11.26 -3.77 -6.65
N GLU A 54 10.61 -4.17 -7.74
CA GLU A 54 10.48 -3.31 -8.93
C GLU A 54 9.21 -2.47 -8.94
N ASP A 55 8.12 -2.97 -8.36
CA ASP A 55 6.83 -2.26 -8.37
C ASP A 55 6.77 -1.14 -7.32
N VAL A 56 6.36 0.04 -7.77
CA VAL A 56 6.17 1.26 -6.97
C VAL A 56 4.73 1.42 -6.46
N ASN A 57 3.79 0.64 -6.99
CA ASN A 57 2.41 0.62 -6.53
C ASN A 57 2.30 -0.07 -5.17
N ASP A 58 1.23 0.26 -4.45
CA ASP A 58 0.85 -0.50 -3.26
C ASP A 58 0.41 -1.90 -3.69
N GLU A 59 0.78 -2.89 -2.88
CA GLU A 59 0.26 -4.24 -3.07
C GLU A 59 -1.26 -4.22 -2.91
N ASN A 60 -1.93 -5.12 -3.65
CA ASN A 60 -3.36 -5.34 -3.47
C ASN A 60 -3.62 -5.61 -1.98
N ARG A 61 -4.37 -4.70 -1.36
CA ARG A 61 -4.80 -4.90 0.01
C ARG A 61 -5.73 -6.09 -0.01
N ALA A 62 -5.34 -7.18 0.64
CA ALA A 62 -6.29 -8.20 1.04
C ALA A 62 -7.35 -7.47 1.87
N GLY A 63 -8.51 -7.23 1.25
CA GLY A 63 -9.66 -6.67 1.95
C GLY A 63 -10.00 -7.56 3.12
N ARG A 64 -10.77 -7.04 4.07
CA ARG A 64 -11.34 -7.89 5.12
C ARG A 64 -12.18 -8.98 4.42
N PRO A 65 -11.96 -10.28 4.68
CA PRO A 65 -12.85 -11.31 4.18
C PRO A 65 -14.26 -11.00 4.69
N SER A 66 -15.22 -10.76 3.79
CA SER A 66 -16.62 -10.64 4.17
C SER A 66 -17.15 -12.03 4.49
N THR A 67 -17.08 -12.41 5.77
CA THR A 67 -17.67 -13.67 6.26
C THR A 67 -19.21 -13.58 6.38
N SER A 68 -19.80 -12.40 6.21
CA SER A 68 -21.24 -12.17 6.29
C SER A 68 -22.01 -12.78 5.13
N SER A 69 -21.43 -12.82 3.92
CA SER A 69 -22.07 -13.33 2.70
C SER A 69 -21.67 -14.77 2.35
N SER A 70 -21.33 -15.59 3.35
CA SER A 70 -21.17 -17.04 3.13
C SER A 70 -22.49 -17.65 2.64
N ASP A 71 -22.41 -18.65 1.76
CA ASP A 71 -23.58 -19.38 1.25
C ASP A 71 -24.46 -19.92 2.38
N ASP A 72 -23.85 -20.33 3.50
CA ASP A 72 -24.56 -20.77 4.71
C ASP A 72 -25.40 -19.65 5.33
N ASN A 73 -24.88 -18.43 5.39
CA ASN A 73 -25.59 -17.29 5.96
C ASN A 73 -26.70 -16.82 5.00
N VAL A 74 -26.45 -16.85 3.69
CA VAL A 74 -27.47 -16.56 2.66
C VAL A 74 -28.61 -17.57 2.74
N LYS A 75 -28.29 -18.86 2.90
CA LYS A 75 -29.29 -19.92 3.06
C LYS A 75 -30.13 -19.73 4.32
N ARG A 76 -29.50 -19.49 5.48
CA ARG A 76 -30.22 -19.24 6.75
C ARG A 76 -31.17 -18.05 6.67
N VAL A 77 -30.74 -16.94 6.06
CA VAL A 77 -31.59 -15.76 5.87
C VAL A 77 -32.75 -16.05 4.92
N ARG A 78 -32.51 -16.79 3.83
CA ARG A 78 -33.56 -17.21 2.90
C ARG A 78 -34.60 -18.10 3.58
N ASP A 79 -34.18 -19.04 4.40
CA ASP A 79 -35.07 -19.94 5.14
C ASP A 79 -35.94 -19.16 6.14
N LEU A 80 -35.35 -18.22 6.90
CA LEU A 80 -36.07 -17.30 7.79
C LEU A 80 -37.15 -16.48 7.06
N LEU A 81 -36.82 -15.91 5.90
CA LEU A 81 -37.77 -15.12 5.10
C LEU A 81 -38.92 -15.96 4.55
N ASN A 82 -38.67 -17.23 4.23
CA ASN A 82 -39.70 -18.14 3.74
C ASN A 82 -40.65 -18.58 4.85
N THR A 83 -40.17 -18.71 6.09
CA THR A 83 -41.02 -19.03 7.25
C THR A 83 -41.89 -17.86 7.71
N ASP A 84 -41.45 -16.62 7.49
CA ASP A 84 -42.19 -15.40 7.91
C ASP A 84 -43.33 -15.02 6.94
N ARG A 85 -43.29 -15.55 5.71
CA ARG A 85 -44.30 -15.30 4.66
C ARG A 85 -45.47 -16.30 4.67
N LEU A 86 -45.49 -17.24 5.61
CA LEU A 86 -46.57 -18.21 5.85
C LEU A 86 -47.45 -17.73 7.02
#